data_AF-A0A2E7CIZ7-F1
#
_entry.id   AF-A0A2E7CIZ7-F1
#
_cell.length_a   1.000
_cell.length_b   1.000
_cell.length_c   1.000
_cell.angle_alpha   90.00
_cell.angle_beta   90.00
_cell.angle_gamma   90.00
#
_symmetry.space_group_name_H-M   'P 1'
#
loop_
_entity.id
_entity.type
_entity.pdbx_description
1 polymer ?
#
loop_
_entity_poly.entity_id
_entity_poly.type
_entity_poly.pdbx_seq_one_letter_code
_entity_poly.pdbx_strand_id
1 'polypeptide(L)'
;MGISEQAKKLHKAACARQQNGYIDPQSGFFVLTELYLKTRGHCCGAGCRHCPYPAEEQEAAGRPTLSNPPHDKFSSTENQNKRA
;
A
#
# COMPACT_ATOMS: atom_id res chain seq x y z
N MET A 1 10.09 1.40 -13.18
CA MET A 1 9.07 0.32 -13.22
C MET A 1 7.74 0.92 -12.81
N GLY A 2 6.73 0.89 -13.68
CA GLY A 2 5.41 1.50 -13.46
C GLY A 2 4.30 0.46 -13.41
N ILE A 3 3.09 0.88 -13.03
CA ILE A 3 1.90 0.02 -13.06
C ILE A 3 1.60 -0.37 -14.52
N SER A 4 1.37 -1.66 -14.78
CA SER A 4 1.08 -2.18 -16.12
C SER A 4 -0.23 -1.59 -16.68
N GLU A 5 -0.30 -1.40 -18.00
CA GLU A 5 -1.53 -0.94 -18.65
C GLU A 5 -2.70 -1.89 -18.42
N GLN A 6 -2.42 -3.20 -18.31
CA GLN A 6 -3.43 -4.20 -18.00
C GLN A 6 -4.01 -4.01 -16.59
N ALA A 7 -3.17 -3.76 -15.58
CA ALA A 7 -3.62 -3.49 -14.23
C ALA A 7 -4.50 -2.22 -14.17
N LYS A 8 -4.14 -1.17 -14.90
CA LYS A 8 -4.97 0.05 -15.02
C LYS A 8 -6.33 -0.24 -15.66
N LYS A 9 -6.39 -1.05 -16.70
CA LYS A 9 -7.65 -1.44 -17.36
C LYS A 9 -8.55 -2.26 -16.43
N LEU A 10 -7.98 -3.26 -15.75
CA LEU A 10 -8.71 -4.09 -14.80
C LEU A 10 -9.21 -3.29 -13.59
N HIS A 11 -8.39 -2.37 -13.08
CA HIS A 11 -8.81 -1.41 -12.05
C HIS A 11 -10.04 -0.61 -12.50
N LYS A 12 -9.97 0.02 -13.68
CA LYS A 12 -11.10 0.81 -14.23
C LYS A 12 -12.35 -0.05 -14.38
N ALA A 13 -12.21 -1.27 -14.89
CA ALA A 13 -13.32 -2.21 -15.04
C ALA A 13 -13.93 -2.61 -13.67
N ALA A 14 -13.10 -2.90 -12.68
CA ALA A 14 -13.55 -3.23 -11.32
C ALA A 14 -14.26 -2.05 -10.66
N CYS A 15 -13.73 -0.82 -10.79
CA CYS A 15 -14.38 0.40 -10.32
C CYS A 15 -15.75 0.63 -10.99
N ALA A 16 -15.84 0.48 -12.32
CA ALA A 16 -17.09 0.62 -13.06
C ALA A 16 -18.15 -0.41 -12.65
N ARG A 17 -17.71 -1.60 -12.22
CA ARG A 17 -18.57 -2.66 -11.69
C ARG A 17 -18.79 -2.58 -10.18
N GLN A 18 -18.31 -1.53 -9.53
CA GLN A 18 -18.35 -1.34 -8.07
C GLN A 18 -17.79 -2.53 -7.27
N GLN A 19 -16.76 -3.19 -7.80
CA GLN A 19 -16.09 -4.30 -7.14
C GLN A 19 -15.00 -3.79 -6.18
N ASN A 20 -14.77 -4.54 -5.10
CA ASN A 20 -13.80 -4.18 -4.06
C ASN A 20 -12.34 -4.27 -4.52
N GLY A 21 -12.04 -5.07 -5.54
CA GLY A 21 -10.69 -5.30 -6.01
C GLY A 21 -10.64 -6.14 -7.30
N TYR A 22 -9.43 -6.36 -7.80
CA TYR A 22 -9.13 -7.18 -8.98
C TYR A 22 -7.84 -7.98 -8.75
N ILE A 23 -7.62 -9.03 -9.54
CA ILE A 23 -6.34 -9.76 -9.54
C ILE A 23 -5.39 -9.07 -10.52
N ASP A 24 -4.25 -8.60 -10.02
CA ASP A 24 -3.19 -8.04 -10.87
C ASP A 24 -2.51 -9.18 -11.64
N PRO A 25 -2.62 -9.23 -12.98
CA PRO A 25 -2.12 -10.35 -13.78
C PRO A 25 -0.59 -10.46 -13.75
N GLN A 26 0.12 -9.40 -13.35
CA GLN A 26 1.58 -9.43 -13.27
C GLN A 26 2.09 -10.02 -11.95
N SER A 27 1.45 -9.67 -10.84
CA SER A 27 1.88 -10.11 -9.50
C SER A 27 1.08 -11.28 -8.95
N GLY A 28 -0.11 -11.56 -9.49
CA GLY A 28 -1.06 -12.52 -8.97
C GLY A 28 -1.78 -12.05 -7.70
N PHE A 29 -1.48 -10.85 -7.19
CA PHE A 29 -2.08 -10.34 -5.96
C PHE A 29 -3.48 -9.77 -6.18
N PHE A 30 -4.31 -9.91 -5.14
CA PHE A 30 -5.57 -9.18 -5.05
C PHE A 30 -5.32 -7.73 -4.67
N VAL A 31 -5.66 -6.82 -5.58
CA VAL A 31 -5.47 -5.38 -5.44
C VAL A 31 -6.83 -4.72 -5.21
N LEU A 32 -6.94 -3.97 -4.11
CA LEU A 32 -8.14 -3.20 -3.80
C LEU A 32 -8.34 -2.04 -4.78
N THR A 33 -9.59 -1.79 -5.16
CA THR A 33 -9.94 -0.63 -5.99
C THR A 33 -9.89 0.67 -5.20
N GLU A 34 -9.69 1.77 -5.90
CA GLU A 34 -9.75 3.11 -5.29
C GLU A 34 -11.14 3.40 -4.71
N LEU A 35 -12.20 2.84 -5.33
CA LEU A 35 -13.57 3.00 -4.87
C LEU A 35 -13.71 2.43 -3.47
N TYR A 36 -13.28 1.20 -3.27
CA TYR A 36 -13.33 0.55 -1.96
C TYR A 36 -12.48 1.29 -0.92
N LEU A 37 -11.30 1.77 -1.31
CA LEU A 37 -10.44 2.56 -0.43
C LEU A 37 -11.08 3.89 -0.03
N LYS A 38 -11.77 4.58 -0.96
CA LYS A 38 -12.55 5.80 -0.64
C LYS A 38 -13.69 5.50 0.33
N THR A 39 -14.38 4.37 0.16
CA THR A 39 -15.45 3.93 1.09
C THR A 39 -14.90 3.66 2.49
N ARG A 40 -13.66 3.16 2.62
CA ARG A 40 -13.00 2.96 3.92
C ARG A 40 -12.68 4.29 4.63
N GLY A 41 -12.48 5.37 3.90
CA GLY A 41 -12.34 6.72 4.45
C GLY A 41 -10.94 7.07 4.98
N HIS A 42 -9.94 6.18 4.89
CA HIS A 42 -8.55 6.49 5.24
C HIS A 42 -7.54 5.61 4.47
N CYS A 43 -6.31 6.11 4.31
CA CYS A 43 -5.18 5.30 3.87
C CYS A 43 -4.76 4.27 4.92
N CYS A 44 -4.55 3.02 4.51
CA CYS A 44 -4.15 1.93 5.43
C CYS A 44 -2.65 1.62 5.45
N GLY A 45 -1.81 2.40 4.76
CA GLY A 45 -0.35 2.21 4.74
C GLY A 45 0.17 0.98 3.97
N ALA A 46 -0.69 0.06 3.54
CA ALA A 46 -0.32 -1.23 2.96
C ALA A 46 0.34 -1.20 1.55
N GLY A 47 0.56 -0.02 0.97
CA GLY A 47 1.33 0.08 -0.28
C GLY A 47 0.57 -0.28 -1.58
N CYS A 48 -0.76 -0.17 -1.61
CA CYS A 48 -1.55 -0.49 -2.80
C CYS A 48 -1.18 0.36 -4.05
N ARG A 49 -1.46 -0.19 -5.25
CA ARG A 49 -1.08 0.42 -6.54
C ARG A 49 -1.91 1.67 -6.91
N HIS A 50 -3.16 1.75 -6.46
CA HIS A 50 -4.10 2.82 -6.84
C HIS A 50 -4.70 3.51 -5.61
N CYS A 51 -3.85 3.87 -4.64
CA CYS A 51 -4.29 4.59 -3.45
C CYS A 51 -4.89 5.94 -3.86
N PRO A 52 -6.15 6.26 -3.47
CA PRO A 52 -6.79 7.52 -3.82
C PRO A 52 -6.33 8.70 -2.94
N TYR A 53 -5.62 8.41 -1.85
CA TYR A 53 -5.21 9.40 -0.85
C TYR A 53 -3.91 10.10 -1.22
N PRO A 54 -3.73 11.36 -0.81
CA PRO A 54 -2.53 12.13 -1.14
C PRO A 54 -1.33 11.64 -0.32
N ALA A 55 -0.12 12.09 -0.67
CA ALA A 55 1.12 11.56 -0.10
C ALA A 55 1.21 11.78 1.42
N GLU A 56 0.72 12.91 1.91
CA GLU A 56 0.75 13.28 3.33
C GLU A 56 -0.07 12.29 4.17
N GLU A 57 -1.23 11.87 3.67
CA GLU A 57 -2.06 10.88 4.35
C GLU A 57 -1.45 9.47 4.29
N GLN A 58 -0.77 9.15 3.18
CA GLN A 58 -0.05 7.89 3.08
C GLN A 58 1.13 7.82 4.07
N GLU A 59 1.85 8.92 4.24
CA GLU A 59 2.92 9.05 5.22
C GLU A 59 2.39 8.95 6.65
N ALA A 60 1.29 9.66 6.95
CA ALA A 60 0.60 9.56 8.25
C ALA A 60 0.11 8.13 8.55
N ALA A 61 -0.28 7.38 7.52
CA ALA A 61 -0.64 5.97 7.62
C ALA A 61 0.56 5.01 7.73
N GLY A 62 1.79 5.53 7.74
CA GLY A 62 3.02 4.73 7.86
C GLY A 62 3.41 3.99 6.57
N ARG A 63 2.99 4.46 5.40
CA ARG A 63 3.46 3.89 4.13
C ARG A 63 4.97 4.15 4.00
N PRO A 64 5.78 3.13 3.66
CA PRO A 64 7.21 3.35 3.47
C PRO A 64 7.46 4.30 2.29
N THR A 65 8.23 5.35 2.55
CA THR A 65 8.66 6.35 1.56
C THR A 65 10.19 6.42 1.53
N LEU A 66 10.76 7.25 0.65
CA LEU A 66 12.20 7.51 0.68
C LEU A 66 12.64 8.24 1.97
N SER A 67 11.76 9.08 2.54
CA SER A 67 11.99 9.80 3.79
C SER A 67 11.73 8.96 5.04
N ASN A 68 10.90 7.92 4.93
CA ASN A 68 10.61 6.96 5.99
C ASN A 68 10.74 5.53 5.44
N PRO A 69 11.98 5.04 5.24
CA PRO A 69 12.19 3.70 4.72
C PRO A 69 11.65 2.66 5.70
N PRO A 70 11.20 1.49 5.21
CA PRO A 70 10.76 0.43 6.09
C PRO A 70 11.93 -0.01 6.97
N HIS A 71 11.90 0.36 8.26
CA HIS A 71 12.88 -0.10 9.23
C HIS A 71 12.83 -1.63 9.29
N ASP A 72 13.91 -2.24 8.84
CA ASP A 72 14.21 -3.65 8.99
C ASP A 72 14.08 -4.02 10.47
N LYS A 73 13.07 -4.82 10.81
CA LYS A 73 12.90 -5.38 12.16
C LYS A 73 13.95 -6.46 12.48
N PHE A 74 15.19 -6.29 12.03
CA PHE A 74 16.33 -7.16 12.33
C PHE A 74 17.58 -6.37 12.72
N SER A 75 17.42 -5.22 13.37
CA SER A 75 18.49 -4.71 14.23
C SER A 75 18.11 -5.00 15.68
N SER A 76 18.50 -6.18 16.14
CA SER A 76 18.53 -6.55 17.55
C SER A 76 19.32 -5.50 18.33
N THR A 77 18.65 -4.46 18.81
CA THR A 77 19.17 -3.64 19.91
C THR A 77 18.76 -4.33 21.20
N GLU A 78 19.46 -5.41 21.53
CA GLU A 78 19.61 -5.80 22.92
C GLU A 78 21.05 -5.48 23.33
N ASN A 79 21.26 -4.18 23.55
CA ASN A 79 22.36 -3.66 24.33
C ASN A 79 22.17 -4.11 25.79
N GLN A 80 22.65 -5.31 26.13
CA GLN A 80 22.75 -5.76 27.52
C GLN A 80 23.93 -5.08 28.22
N ASN A 81 23.85 -3.75 28.34
CA ASN A 81 24.55 -3.08 29.43
C ASN A 81 23.71 -3.22 30.71
N LYS A 82 23.90 -4.34 31.41
CA LYS A 82 23.39 -4.55 32.76
C LYS A 82 24.54 -4.60 33.76
N ARG A 83 24.77 -3.43 34.38
CA ARG A 83 25.10 -3.22 35.81
C ARG A 83 25.96 -4.29 36.50
N ALA A 84 27.24 -3.97 36.76
CA ALA A 84 27.94 -4.08 38.06
C ALA A 84 29.46 -3.94 37.85
#